data_AF-A0A3D6EI80-F1
#
_entry.id   AF-A0A3D6EI80-F1
#
_cell.length_a   1.000
_cell.length_b   1.000
_cell.length_c   1.000
_cell.angle_alpha   90.00
_cell.angle_beta   90.00
_cell.angle_gamma   90.00
#
_symmetry.space_group_name_H-M   'P 1'
#
loop_
_entity.id
_entity.type
_entity.pdbx_description
1 polymer ?
#
loop_
_entity_poly.entity_id
_entity_poly.type
_entity_poly.pdbx_seq_one_letter_code
_entity_poly.pdbx_strand_id
1 'polypeptide(L)' 'MKFKVNEVFHSIQGEGARIGRPCLFIRLTGCPLRCAYCDTEYA' A
#
# COMPACT_ATOMS: atom_id res chain seq x y z
N MET A 1 -4.52 -20.09 -2.03
CA MET A 1 -3.44 -19.10 -2.24
C MET A 1 -3.21 -18.34 -0.95
N LYS A 2 -1.96 -18.08 -0.56
CA LYS A 2 -1.61 -17.39 0.69
C LYS A 2 -0.77 -16.16 0.35
N PHE A 3 -1.25 -14.98 0.69
CA PHE A 3 -0.51 -13.72 0.51
C PHE A 3 0.27 -13.38 1.77
N LYS A 4 1.46 -12.79 1.60
CA LYS A 4 2.22 -12.21 2.72
C LYS A 4 1.80 -10.75 2.84
N VAL A 5 1.23 -10.40 4.00
CA VAL A 5 0.69 -9.07 4.29
C VAL A 5 1.69 -8.35 5.19
N ASN A 6 2.02 -7.11 4.82
CA ASN A 6 2.87 -6.24 5.62
C ASN A 6 2.04 -5.49 6.67
N GLU A 7 0.93 -4.87 6.24
CA GLU A 7 0.04 -4.12 7.13
C GLU A 7 -1.40 -4.09 6.59
N VAL A 8 -2.34 -3.95 7.53
CA VAL A 8 -3.77 -3.75 7.27
C VAL A 8 -4.26 -2.61 8.15
N PHE A 9 -4.86 -1.59 7.55
CA PHE A 9 -5.37 -0.44 8.29
C PHE A 9 -6.53 0.25 7.56
N HIS A 10 -7.40 0.90 8.33
CA HIS A 10 -8.51 1.69 7.79
C HIS A 10 -8.15 3.18 7.84
N SER A 11 -8.25 3.86 6.70
CA SER A 11 -7.91 5.29 6.57
C SER A 11 -8.67 5.93 5.40
N ILE A 12 -8.31 7.16 5.05
CA ILE A 12 -8.84 7.89 3.89
C ILE A 12 -7.87 7.75 2.71
N GLN A 13 -8.38 7.49 1.50
CA GLN A 13 -7.58 7.47 0.28
C GLN A 13 -6.98 8.85 0.00
N GLY A 14 -5.65 8.91 -0.10
CA GLY A 14 -4.91 10.16 -0.26
C GLY A 14 -4.72 10.60 -1.72
N GLU A 15 -5.01 9.73 -2.70
CA GLU A 15 -4.61 9.95 -4.08
C GLU A 15 -5.64 9.53 -5.13
N GLY A 16 -5.53 10.15 -6.31
CA GLY A 16 -6.30 9.83 -7.52
C GLY A 16 -7.78 10.23 -7.45
N ALA A 17 -8.59 9.65 -8.34
CA ALA A 17 -10.01 10.01 -8.49
C ALA A 17 -10.90 9.66 -7.27
N ARG A 18 -10.38 8.88 -6.32
CA ARG A 18 -11.10 8.48 -5.10
C ARG A 18 -10.53 9.13 -3.83
N ILE A 19 -9.71 10.17 -3.98
CA ILE A 19 -9.20 10.95 -2.85
C ILE A 19 -10.33 11.38 -1.92
N GLY A 20 -10.11 11.29 -0.61
CA GLY A 20 -11.09 11.65 0.42
C GLY A 20 -12.07 10.53 0.82
N ARG A 21 -12.04 9.36 0.17
CA ARG A 21 -12.93 8.24 0.51
C ARG A 21 -12.34 7.34 1.61
N PRO A 22 -13.12 6.92 2.63
CA PRO A 22 -12.71 5.87 3.57
C PRO A 22 -12.43 4.55 2.83
N CYS A 23 -11.31 3.90 3.15
CA CYS A 23 -10.84 2.67 2.52
C CYS A 23 -10.10 1.79 3.54
N LEU A 24 -10.27 0.47 3.40
CA LEU A 24 -9.40 -0.51 4.04
C LEU A 24 -8.20 -0.76 3.12
N PHE A 25 -7.00 -0.49 3.61
CA PHE A 25 -5.75 -0.74 2.91
C PHE A 25 -5.19 -2.08 3.34
N ILE A 26 -4.76 -2.88 2.37
CA ILE A 26 -4.04 -4.13 2.57
C ILE A 26 -2.73 -3.98 1.80
N ARG A 27 -1.62 -3.73 2.51
CA ARG A 27 -0.30 -3.64 1.88
C ARG A 27 0.34 -5.02 1.88
N LEU A 28 0.65 -5.54 0.69
CA LEU A 28 1.34 -6.81 0.53
C LEU A 28 2.85 -6.64 0.66
N THR A 29 3.53 -7.74 1.00
CA THR A 29 4.99 -7.76 1.12
C THR A 29 5.68 -8.07 -0.21
N GLY A 30 6.69 -7.27 -0.56
CA GLY A 30 7.64 -7.51 -1.64
C GLY A 30 7.30 -6.84 -2.96
N CYS A 31 8.32 -6.24 -3.58
CA CYS A 31 8.29 -5.68 -4.93
C CYS A 31 9.61 -6.01 -5.67
N PRO A 32 9.60 -6.49 -6.92
CA PRO A 32 10.83 -6.80 -7.65
C PRO A 32 11.54 -5.56 -8.20
N LEU A 33 10.92 -4.38 -8.13
CA LEU A 33 11.49 -3.12 -8.60
C LEU A 33 12.46 -2.55 -7.56
N ARG A 34 13.48 -1.83 -8.05
CA ARG A 34 14.52 -1.17 -7.22
C ARG A 34 14.48 0.35 -7.43
N CYS A 35 13.31 0.94 -7.21
CA CYS A 35 13.10 2.36 -7.43
C CYS A 35 13.83 3.19 -6.36
N ALA A 36 14.68 4.13 -6.78
CA ALA A 36 15.37 5.05 -5.87
C ALA A 36 14.45 6.14 -5.25
N TYR A 37 13.22 6.24 -5.75
CA TYR A 37 12.21 7.21 -5.30
C TYR A 37 11.05 6.52 -4.56
N CYS A 38 11.22 5.27 -4.13
CA CYS A 38 10.17 4.56 -3.40
C CYS A 38 10.02 5.18 -2.01
N ASP A 39 8.81 5.64 -1.68
CA ASP A 39 8.50 6.16 -0.35
C ASP A 39 8.27 5.06 0.71
N THR A 40 8.16 3.80 0.27
CA THR A 40 7.82 2.65 1.11
C THR A 40 8.78 1.47 0.84
N GLU A 41 10.08 1.66 1.07
CA GLU A 41 11.11 0.64 0.78
C GLU A 41 11.04 -0.62 1.66
N TYR A 42 10.38 -0.53 2.82
CA TYR A 42 10.30 -1.63 3.79
C TYR A 42 9.23 -2.69 3.44
N ALA A 43 8.36 -2.41 2.47
CA ALA A 43 7.21 -3.24 2.14
C ALA A 43 7.53 -4.38 1.18
#